data_AF-A0A959UUR1-F1
#
_entry.id   AF-A0A959UUR1-F1
#
_cell.length_a   1.000
_cell.length_b   1.000
_cell.length_c   1.000
_cell.angle_alpha   90.00
_cell.angle_beta   90.00
_cell.angle_gamma   90.00
#
_symmetry.space_group_name_H-M   'P 1'
#
loop_
_entity.id
_entity.type
_entity.pdbx_description
1 polymer ?
#
loop_
_entity_poly.entity_id
_entity_poly.type
_entity_poly.pdbx_seq_one_letter_code
_entity_poly.pdbx_strand_id
1 'polypeptide(L)'
;LYACNCSRKRIREAGGGERYPGTCRDLGLPLDSAGVAWRVRLPELCEVTIPTWPGGEVRVDLAGSMGDPVVLQRNGRPSYQIASLTDDLDQRTDLIVRGEDLLGSTACQVHLAEVLGHRSFAQATFIHHPLVRDA
;
A
#
# COMPACT_ATOMS: atom_id res chain seq x y z
N LEU A 1 4.77 12.32 1.19
CA LEU A 1 4.96 11.81 -0.19
C LEU A 1 6.31 12.26 -0.73
N TYR A 2 6.91 11.53 -1.66
CA TYR A 2 8.11 11.96 -2.40
C TYR A 2 8.15 11.37 -3.82
N ALA A 3 8.88 12.03 -4.73
CA ALA A 3 9.09 11.54 -6.08
C ALA A 3 10.23 10.53 -6.16
N CYS A 4 10.02 9.47 -6.94
CA CYS A 4 10.98 8.40 -7.18
C CYS A 4 11.19 8.23 -8.68
N ASN A 5 12.43 8.35 -9.13
CA ASN A 5 12.82 8.12 -10.52
C ASN A 5 13.48 6.73 -10.74
N CYS A 6 13.47 5.86 -9.71
CA CYS A 6 14.09 4.54 -9.82
C CYS A 6 13.30 3.61 -10.75
N SER A 7 14.01 2.93 -11.63
CA SER A 7 13.46 1.79 -12.39
C SER A 7 13.35 0.55 -11.50
N ARG A 8 12.50 -0.41 -11.89
CA ARG A 8 12.44 -1.73 -11.22
C ARG A 8 13.80 -2.42 -11.18
N LYS A 9 14.59 -2.28 -12.25
CA LYS A 9 15.97 -2.79 -12.33
C LYS A 9 16.84 -2.19 -11.22
N ARG A 10 16.86 -0.85 -11.10
CA ARG A 10 17.65 -0.15 -10.07
C ARG A 10 17.21 -0.50 -8.64
N ILE A 11 15.91 -0.72 -8.43
CA ILE A 11 15.37 -1.14 -7.12
C ILE A 11 15.90 -2.52 -6.74
N ARG A 12 15.85 -3.48 -7.67
CA ARG A 12 16.36 -4.84 -7.45
C ARG A 12 17.87 -4.85 -7.22
N GLU A 13 18.63 -4.08 -8.00
CA GLU A 13 20.09 -3.97 -7.88
C GLU A 13 20.52 -3.33 -6.55
N ALA A 14 19.72 -2.42 -5.99
CA ALA A 14 19.97 -1.81 -4.69
C ALA A 14 19.56 -2.70 -3.50
N GLY A 15 19.37 -4.00 -3.71
CA GLY A 15 18.99 -4.96 -2.67
C GLY A 15 17.51 -4.91 -2.27
N GLY A 16 16.71 -4.10 -2.96
CA GLY A 16 15.32 -3.83 -2.60
C GLY A 16 14.30 -4.83 -3.12
N GLY A 17 14.64 -6.13 -3.19
CA GLY A 17 13.78 -7.25 -3.65
C GLY A 17 12.38 -6.84 -4.15
N GLU A 18 11.36 -7.06 -3.32
CA GLU A 18 10.00 -6.52 -3.49
C GLU A 18 9.80 -5.19 -2.73
N ARG A 19 10.66 -4.89 -1.76
CA ARG A 19 10.60 -3.72 -0.87
C ARG A 19 11.47 -2.57 -1.37
N TYR A 20 10.89 -1.39 -1.57
CA TYR A 20 11.67 -0.22 -2.01
C TYR A 20 12.80 0.14 -1.02
N PRO A 21 14.06 0.30 -1.46
CA PRO A 21 15.23 0.46 -0.59
C PRO A 21 15.46 1.91 -0.10
N GLY A 22 14.53 2.83 -0.35
CA GLY A 22 14.61 4.20 0.15
C GLY A 22 15.53 5.16 -0.63
N THR A 23 16.09 4.74 -1.76
CA THR A 23 17.14 5.48 -2.51
C THR A 23 16.77 6.90 -2.97
N CYS A 24 15.48 7.21 -3.15
CA CYS A 24 14.99 8.53 -3.56
C CYS A 24 14.36 9.32 -2.43
N ARG A 25 14.27 8.78 -1.20
CA ARG A 25 13.57 9.42 -0.07
C ARG A 25 14.02 10.87 0.10
N ASP A 26 15.33 11.08 0.18
CA ASP A 26 15.91 12.38 0.56
C ASP A 26 16.51 13.16 -0.61
N LEU A 27 16.24 12.74 -1.85
CA LEU A 27 16.77 13.42 -3.05
C LEU A 27 16.04 14.73 -3.39
N GLY A 28 14.90 15.01 -2.76
CA GLY A 28 14.16 16.26 -3.00
C GLY A 28 13.64 16.43 -4.43
N LEU A 29 13.40 15.32 -5.15
CA LEU A 29 12.89 15.38 -6.53
C LEU A 29 11.50 16.05 -6.57
N PRO A 30 11.24 16.98 -7.51
CA PRO A 30 9.92 17.58 -7.67
C PRO A 30 8.86 16.54 -8.06
N LEU A 31 7.68 16.60 -7.44
CA LEU A 31 6.57 15.67 -7.68
C LEU A 31 6.02 15.76 -9.12
N ASP A 32 6.13 16.93 -9.74
CA ASP A 32 5.71 17.24 -11.11
C ASP A 32 6.76 16.88 -12.18
N SER A 33 7.91 16.32 -11.77
CA SER A 33 8.94 15.87 -12.71
C SER A 33 8.40 14.81 -13.67
N ALA A 34 8.72 14.95 -14.96
CA ALA A 34 8.31 13.98 -15.96
C ALA A 34 8.84 12.57 -15.64
N GLY A 35 7.95 11.58 -15.65
CA GLY A 35 8.32 10.20 -15.42
C GLY A 35 8.90 9.95 -14.03
N VAL A 36 8.28 10.47 -12.97
CA VAL A 36 8.52 10.03 -11.60
C VAL A 36 7.29 9.30 -11.05
N ALA A 37 7.50 8.33 -10.17
CA ALA A 37 6.44 7.74 -9.36
C ALA A 37 6.33 8.50 -8.04
N TRP A 38 5.14 8.56 -7.45
CA TRP A 38 4.96 9.07 -6.09
C TRP A 38 4.92 7.92 -5.11
N ARG A 39 5.70 8.05 -4.04
CA ARG A 39 5.75 7.08 -2.95
C ARG A 39 5.34 7.72 -1.63
N VAL A 40 4.74 6.92 -0.77
CA VAL A 40 4.47 7.28 0.62
C VAL A 40 5.70 6.93 1.42
N ARG A 41 6.24 7.92 2.16
CA ARG A 41 7.34 7.69 3.09
C ARG A 41 6.73 7.11 4.36
N LEU A 42 7.02 5.85 4.65
CA LEU A 42 6.66 5.24 5.91
C LEU A 42 7.77 5.42 6.95
N PRO A 43 7.41 5.45 8.26
CA PRO A 43 8.38 5.26 9.34
C PRO A 43 9.06 3.87 9.23
N GLU A 44 10.12 3.65 10.01
CA GLU A 44 10.86 2.37 9.99
C GLU A 44 9.97 1.18 10.38
N LEU A 45 9.13 1.38 11.40
CA LEU A 45 8.06 0.49 11.82
C LEU A 45 6.73 1.18 11.59
N CYS A 46 5.86 0.57 10.79
CA CYS A 46 4.53 1.08 10.51
C CYS A 46 3.50 -0.01 10.79
N GLU A 47 3.14 -0.18 12.06
CA GLU A 47 2.12 -1.16 12.45
C GLU A 47 0.72 -0.65 12.08
N VAL A 48 -0.02 -1.47 11.34
CA VAL A 48 -1.41 -1.21 10.93
C VAL A 48 -2.30 -2.30 11.51
N THR A 49 -3.39 -1.89 12.14
CA THR A 49 -4.41 -2.82 12.68
C THR A 49 -5.55 -2.95 11.69
N ILE A 50 -5.89 -4.18 11.31
CA ILE A 50 -6.93 -4.51 10.35
C ILE A 50 -8.06 -5.24 11.08
N PRO A 51 -9.28 -4.69 11.13
CA PRO A 51 -10.44 -5.39 11.69
C PRO A 51 -10.80 -6.63 10.85
N THR A 52 -11.02 -7.77 11.50
CA THR A 52 -11.35 -9.03 10.84
C THR A 52 -12.68 -9.61 11.33
N TRP A 53 -13.34 -10.38 10.47
CA TRP A 53 -14.52 -11.15 10.88
C TRP A 53 -14.11 -12.42 11.64
N PRO A 54 -14.80 -12.82 12.73
CA PRO A 54 -16.05 -12.27 13.28
C PRO A 54 -15.89 -11.29 14.47
N GLY A 55 -14.94 -10.36 14.40
CA GLY A 55 -14.67 -9.37 15.45
C GLY A 55 -13.26 -9.47 16.04
N GLY A 56 -12.31 -9.96 15.25
CA GLY A 56 -10.89 -9.98 15.59
C GLY A 56 -10.12 -8.82 14.97
N GLU A 57 -8.81 -8.85 15.11
CA GLU A 57 -7.90 -7.95 14.42
C GLU A 57 -6.62 -8.68 14.02
N VAL A 58 -5.99 -8.21 12.95
CA VAL A 58 -4.64 -8.61 12.55
C VAL A 58 -3.77 -7.36 12.51
N ARG A 59 -2.55 -7.46 13.05
CA ARG A 59 -1.54 -6.39 12.98
C ARG A 59 -0.50 -6.74 11.93
N VAL A 60 -0.19 -5.76 11.08
CA VAL A 60 0.78 -5.90 10.00
C VAL A 60 1.78 -4.78 10.09
N ASP A 61 3.08 -5.10 10.09
CA ASP A 61 4.11 -4.11 9.81
C ASP A 61 4.09 -3.79 8.30
N LEU A 62 3.42 -2.70 7.94
CA LEU A 62 3.33 -2.21 6.58
C LEU A 62 4.71 -1.81 6.05
N ALA A 63 5.54 -1.21 6.91
CA ALA A 63 6.88 -0.83 6.51
C ALA A 63 7.68 -2.09 6.17
N GLY A 64 7.69 -3.11 7.03
CA GLY A 64 8.37 -4.38 6.78
C GLY A 64 7.83 -5.13 5.55
N SER A 65 6.51 -5.13 5.34
CA SER A 65 5.88 -5.89 4.25
C SER A 65 5.99 -5.23 2.87
N MET A 66 5.80 -3.91 2.75
CA MET A 66 5.74 -3.21 1.46
C MET A 66 6.83 -2.15 1.27
N GLY A 67 7.45 -1.68 2.36
CA GLY A 67 8.33 -0.52 2.33
C GLY A 67 7.55 0.73 1.98
N ASP A 68 8.10 1.60 1.14
CA ASP A 68 7.39 2.80 0.70
C ASP A 68 6.48 2.49 -0.50
N PRO A 69 5.15 2.40 -0.32
CA PRO A 69 4.24 2.02 -1.39
C PRO A 69 4.17 3.12 -2.45
N VAL A 70 4.00 2.70 -3.71
CA VAL A 70 3.69 3.61 -4.82
C VAL A 70 2.22 3.98 -4.75
N VAL A 71 1.90 5.28 -4.85
CA VAL A 71 0.52 5.80 -4.94
C VAL A 71 0.22 6.40 -6.32
N LEU A 72 1.23 6.92 -7.00
CA LEU A 72 1.15 7.35 -8.39
C LEU A 72 2.26 6.68 -9.20
N GLN A 73 1.89 6.04 -10.30
CA GLN A 73 2.83 5.37 -11.18
C GLN A 73 3.56 6.38 -12.08
N ARG A 74 4.70 5.95 -12.63
CA ARG A 74 5.55 6.76 -13.52
C ARG A 74 4.83 7.30 -14.76
N ASN A 75 3.79 6.60 -15.21
CA ASN A 75 2.95 6.96 -16.35
C ASN A 75 1.76 7.86 -15.96
N GLY A 76 1.72 8.38 -14.74
CA GLY A 76 0.65 9.25 -14.25
C GLY A 76 -0.64 8.54 -13.83
N ARG A 77 -0.68 7.20 -13.86
CA ARG A 77 -1.85 6.43 -13.41
C ARG A 77 -1.81 6.20 -11.89
N PRO A 78 -2.95 6.16 -11.18
CA PRO A 78 -2.98 5.73 -9.79
C PRO A 78 -2.44 4.30 -9.65
N SER A 79 -1.83 3.99 -8.51
CA SER A 79 -1.49 2.60 -8.18
C SER A 79 -2.74 1.80 -7.83
N TYR A 80 -2.61 0.47 -7.75
CA TYR A 80 -3.67 -0.39 -7.24
C TYR A 80 -4.15 0.04 -5.85
N GLN A 81 -3.23 0.51 -4.99
CA GLN A 81 -3.54 0.93 -3.63
C GLN A 81 -4.52 2.11 -3.60
N ILE A 82 -4.34 3.07 -4.51
CA ILE A 82 -5.25 4.23 -4.63
C ILE A 82 -6.52 3.86 -5.38
N ALA A 83 -6.41 3.13 -6.50
CA ALA A 83 -7.56 2.78 -7.31
C ALA A 83 -8.58 1.94 -6.51
N SER A 84 -8.13 0.84 -5.90
CA SER A 84 -9.00 -0.03 -5.10
C SER A 84 -9.62 0.70 -3.91
N LEU A 85 -8.82 1.47 -3.15
CA LEU A 85 -9.32 2.25 -2.02
C LEU A 85 -10.39 3.25 -2.45
N THR A 86 -10.17 3.95 -3.57
CA THR A 86 -11.12 4.95 -4.07
C THR A 86 -12.43 4.31 -4.51
N ASP A 87 -12.37 3.18 -5.22
CA ASP A 87 -13.56 2.45 -5.66
C ASP A 87 -14.38 1.93 -4.46
N ASP A 88 -13.72 1.40 -3.43
CA ASP A 88 -14.39 0.94 -2.20
C ASP A 88 -15.02 2.11 -1.42
N LEU A 89 -14.36 3.27 -1.38
CA LEU A 89 -14.92 4.48 -0.76
C LEU A 89 -16.16 5.00 -1.50
N ASP A 90 -16.12 5.01 -2.83
CA ASP A 90 -17.24 5.44 -3.68
C ASP A 90 -18.45 4.51 -3.52
N GLN A 91 -18.20 3.21 -3.50
CA GLN A 91 -19.23 2.18 -3.33
C GLN A 91 -19.68 1.99 -1.88
N ARG A 92 -19.00 2.61 -0.92
CA ARG A 92 -19.22 2.46 0.53
C ARG A 92 -19.10 1.00 0.99
N THR A 93 -18.13 0.28 0.43
CA THR A 93 -17.84 -1.11 0.81
C THR A 93 -17.40 -1.15 2.29
N ASP A 94 -18.10 -1.95 3.10
CA ASP A 94 -17.83 -2.13 4.54
C ASP A 94 -17.40 -3.56 4.92
N LEU A 95 -17.56 -4.52 4.00
CA LEU A 95 -17.03 -5.89 4.11
C LEU A 95 -16.22 -6.23 2.85
N ILE A 96 -14.93 -6.51 3.04
CA ILE A 96 -14.00 -6.79 1.95
C ILE A 96 -13.46 -8.22 2.10
N VAL A 97 -13.76 -9.06 1.11
CA VAL A 97 -13.32 -10.46 1.06
C VAL A 97 -12.31 -10.62 -0.07
N ARG A 98 -11.10 -11.10 0.24
CA ARG A 98 -10.01 -11.26 -0.73
C ARG A 98 -8.97 -12.30 -0.29
N GLY A 99 -8.02 -12.62 -1.15
CA GLY A 99 -6.97 -13.61 -0.82
C GLY A 99 -5.97 -13.09 0.22
N GLU A 100 -5.35 -14.01 0.97
CA GLU A 100 -4.30 -13.73 1.97
C GLU A 100 -3.05 -13.07 1.37
N ASP A 101 -2.79 -13.25 0.08
CA ASP A 101 -1.74 -12.55 -0.67
C ASP A 101 -1.92 -11.02 -0.67
N LEU A 102 -3.15 -10.54 -0.49
CA LEU A 102 -3.48 -9.11 -0.46
C LEU A 102 -3.45 -8.50 0.95
N LEU A 103 -2.96 -9.22 1.97
CA LEU A 103 -2.86 -8.69 3.34
C LEU A 103 -1.97 -7.42 3.41
N GLY A 104 -0.83 -7.41 2.72
CA GLY A 104 0.04 -6.22 2.65
C GLY A 104 -0.62 -5.03 1.96
N SER A 105 -1.39 -5.28 0.89
CA SER A 105 -2.20 -4.23 0.24
C SER A 105 -3.31 -3.73 1.17
N THR A 106 -3.90 -4.60 1.98
CA THR A 106 -4.89 -4.22 2.98
C THR A 106 -4.30 -3.26 4.00
N ALA A 107 -3.15 -3.61 4.58
CA ALA A 107 -2.45 -2.74 5.51
C ALA A 107 -2.13 -1.37 4.86
N CYS A 108 -1.69 -1.37 3.60
CA CYS A 108 -1.43 -0.13 2.87
C CYS A 108 -2.70 0.72 2.71
N GLN A 109 -3.80 0.12 2.28
CA GLN A 109 -5.06 0.83 2.03
C GLN A 109 -5.69 1.35 3.32
N VAL A 110 -5.65 0.57 4.41
CA VAL A 110 -6.11 1.01 5.74
C VAL A 110 -5.26 2.19 6.22
N HIS A 111 -3.93 2.09 6.16
CA HIS A 111 -3.04 3.19 6.54
C HIS A 111 -3.31 4.47 5.72
N LEU A 112 -3.50 4.34 4.40
CA LEU A 112 -3.84 5.45 3.53
C LEU A 112 -5.20 6.06 3.90
N ALA A 113 -6.21 5.23 4.15
CA ALA A 113 -7.53 5.69 4.57
C ALA A 113 -7.46 6.46 5.89
N GLU A 114 -6.70 5.99 6.88
CA GLU A 114 -6.49 6.68 8.16
C GLU A 114 -5.85 8.06 7.97
N VAL A 115 -4.75 8.12 7.22
CA VAL A 115 -4.01 9.38 6.96
C VAL A 115 -4.86 10.37 6.17
N LEU A 116 -5.73 9.89 5.28
CA LEU A 116 -6.65 10.72 4.50
C LEU A 116 -7.97 11.03 5.22
N GLY A 117 -8.18 10.50 6.43
CA GLY A 117 -9.39 10.75 7.23
C GLY A 117 -10.62 9.94 6.81
N HIS A 118 -10.47 8.93 5.97
CA HIS A 118 -11.53 8.04 5.50
C HIS A 118 -11.82 6.91 6.50
N ARG A 119 -12.43 7.28 7.64
CA ARG A 119 -12.71 6.35 8.75
C ARG A 119 -13.60 5.17 8.37
N SER A 120 -14.56 5.34 7.44
CA SER A 120 -15.46 4.27 7.02
C SER A 120 -14.70 3.07 6.45
N PHE A 121 -13.71 3.31 5.58
CA PHE A 121 -12.87 2.23 5.04
C PHE A 121 -11.91 1.68 6.10
N ALA A 122 -11.30 2.54 6.91
CA ALA A 122 -10.38 2.09 7.98
C ALA A 122 -11.08 1.17 9.01
N GLN A 123 -12.40 1.29 9.16
CA GLN A 123 -13.23 0.47 10.03
C GLN A 123 -13.99 -0.65 9.30
N ALA A 124 -13.76 -0.82 7.99
CA ALA A 124 -14.32 -1.93 7.24
C ALA A 124 -13.83 -3.26 7.81
N THR A 125 -14.64 -4.31 7.66
CA THR A 125 -14.31 -5.66 8.08
C THR A 125 -13.63 -6.39 6.93
N PHE A 126 -12.51 -7.06 7.23
CA PHE A 126 -11.76 -7.82 6.23
C PHE A 126 -11.85 -9.33 6.48
N ILE A 127 -11.94 -10.09 5.39
CA ILE A 127 -11.76 -11.54 5.36
C ILE A 127 -10.68 -11.86 4.34
N HIS A 128 -9.58 -12.43 4.82
CA HIS A 128 -8.50 -12.95 3.98
C HIS A 128 -8.62 -14.47 3.87
N HIS A 129 -9.01 -14.98 2.71
CA HIS A 129 -9.14 -16.42 2.51
C HIS A 129 -7.81 -17.05 2.05
N PRO A 130 -7.56 -18.35 2.35
CA PRO A 130 -6.39 -19.05 1.86
C PRO A 130 -6.30 -19.05 0.33
N LEU A 131 -5.09 -19.14 -0.20
CA LEU A 131 -4.89 -19.29 -1.64
C LEU A 131 -5.38 -20.66 -2.12
N VAL A 132 -5.99 -20.68 -3.31
CA VAL A 132 -6.27 -21.93 -4.02
C VAL A 132 -4.94 -22.51 -4.48
N ARG A 133 -4.70 -23.78 -4.18
CA ARG A 133 -3.48 -24.51 -4.54
C ARG A 133 -3.85 -25.72 -5.38
N ASP A 134 -2.98 -26.08 -6.31
CA ASP A 134 -3.09 -27.36 -7.03
C ASP A 134 -2.95 -28.53 -6.06
N ALA A 135 -3.60 -29.66 -6.39
CA ALA A 135 -3.61 -30.88 -5.59
C ALA A 135 -2.32 -31.71 -5.74
#